data_AF-A0A7C7CM62-F1
#
_entry.id   AF-A0A7C7CM62-F1
#
_cell.length_a   1.000
_cell.length_b   1.000
_cell.length_c   1.000
_cell.angle_alpha   90.00
_cell.angle_beta   90.00
_cell.angle_gamma   90.00
#
_symmetry.space_group_name_H-M   'P 1'
#
loop_
_entity.id
_entity.type
_entity.pdbx_description
1 polymer ?
#
loop_
_entity_poly.entity_id
_entity_poly.type
_entity_poly.pdbx_seq_one_letter_code
_entity_poly.pdbx_strand_id
1 'polypeptide(L)'
;MEHKLHPHLNQLERSATLAINERSAEMAAAGQTIYRFGLGQSPFPVPYSIVSALQENAYRKDYLPVEGLYELREAVAEYHKETDKIDIAAKGVLISPGSKELIFTLQLALTGTTLIPTPLLGVLYATGKNRSAGK
;
A
#
# COMPACT_ATOMS: atom_id res chain seq x y z
N MET A 1 33.57 -4.63 -5.56
CA MET A 1 33.35 -3.95 -4.26
C MET A 1 32.10 -4.57 -3.65
N GLU A 2 32.21 -5.26 -2.53
CA GLU A 2 31.00 -5.68 -1.79
C GLU A 2 30.29 -4.42 -1.29
N HIS A 3 29.10 -4.15 -1.80
CA HIS A 3 28.26 -3.09 -1.27
C HIS A 3 27.79 -3.51 0.12
N LYS A 4 28.34 -2.88 1.16
CA LYS A 4 27.89 -3.07 2.55
C LYS A 4 26.49 -2.48 2.70
N LEU A 5 25.47 -3.30 2.45
CA LEU A 5 24.07 -2.98 2.74
C LEU A 5 23.80 -3.07 4.24
N HIS A 6 22.81 -2.31 4.72
CA HIS A 6 22.36 -2.41 6.11
C HIS A 6 21.88 -3.83 6.43
N PRO A 7 22.28 -4.46 7.56
CA PRO A 7 22.00 -5.87 7.83
C PRO A 7 20.52 -6.28 7.74
N HIS A 8 19.60 -5.37 8.08
CA HIS A 8 18.15 -5.62 7.98
C HIS A 8 17.67 -5.83 6.53
N LEU A 9 18.36 -5.25 5.54
CA LEU A 9 18.03 -5.45 4.13
C LEU A 9 18.34 -6.87 3.66
N ASN A 10 19.36 -7.50 4.23
CA ASN A 10 19.73 -8.89 3.91
C ASN A 10 18.68 -9.91 4.38
N GLN A 11 17.77 -9.51 5.26
CA GLN A 11 16.69 -10.36 5.80
C GLN A 11 15.38 -10.22 5.02
N LEU A 12 15.31 -9.29 4.07
CA LEU A 12 14.12 -9.07 3.25
C LEU A 12 14.03 -10.16 2.18
N GLU A 13 13.01 -11.01 2.27
CA GLU A 13 12.70 -11.96 1.21
C GLU A 13 11.97 -11.25 0.07
N ARG A 14 12.19 -11.72 -1.16
CA ARG A 14 11.46 -11.24 -2.32
C ARG A 14 9.97 -11.55 -2.16
N SER A 15 9.11 -10.55 -2.44
CA SER A 15 7.66 -10.73 -2.38
C SER A 15 7.21 -11.86 -3.30
N ALA A 16 6.55 -12.87 -2.73
CA ALA A 16 5.97 -13.98 -3.48
C ALA A 16 4.95 -13.50 -4.54
N THR A 17 4.18 -12.45 -4.22
CA THR A 17 3.20 -11.83 -5.15
C THR A 17 3.89 -11.20 -6.34
N LEU A 18 5.01 -10.51 -6.13
CA LEU A 18 5.76 -9.91 -7.23
C LEU A 18 6.43 -10.99 -8.09
N ALA A 19 7.04 -11.99 -7.46
CA ALA A 19 7.71 -13.09 -8.14
C ALA A 19 6.75 -13.88 -9.07
N ILE A 20 5.54 -14.21 -8.59
CA ILE A 20 4.57 -14.93 -9.43
C ILE A 20 4.02 -14.06 -10.57
N ASN A 21 3.89 -12.74 -10.36
CA ASN A 21 3.45 -11.82 -11.40
C ASN A 21 4.46 -11.72 -12.55
N GLU A 22 5.73 -11.54 -12.21
CA GLU A 22 6.81 -11.49 -13.21
C GLU A 22 6.90 -12.79 -13.99
N ARG A 23 6.87 -13.94 -13.29
CA ARG A 23 6.87 -15.24 -13.94
C ARG A 23 5.68 -15.44 -14.89
N SER A 24 4.49 -15.00 -14.47
CA SER A 24 3.28 -15.03 -15.28
C SER A 24 3.37 -14.12 -16.51
N ALA A 25 4.12 -13.02 -16.42
CA ALA A 25 4.37 -12.12 -17.54
C ALA A 25 5.36 -12.72 -18.54
N GLU A 26 6.45 -13.32 -18.08
CA GLU A 26 7.42 -14.04 -18.91
C GLU A 26 6.76 -15.16 -19.71
N MET A 27 5.94 -15.99 -19.06
CA MET A 27 5.26 -17.11 -19.71
C MET A 27 4.26 -16.62 -20.78
N ALA A 28 3.53 -15.54 -20.49
CA ALA A 28 2.63 -14.92 -21.47
C ALA A 28 3.40 -14.35 -22.67
N ALA A 29 4.54 -13.69 -22.44
CA ALA A 29 5.41 -13.19 -23.50
C ALA A 29 6.01 -14.31 -24.36
N ALA A 30 6.22 -15.50 -23.79
CA ALA A 30 6.63 -16.70 -24.51
C ALA A 30 5.47 -17.39 -25.27
N GLY A 31 4.28 -16.78 -25.34
CA GLY A 31 3.13 -17.27 -26.09
C GLY A 31 2.27 -18.29 -25.33
N GLN A 32 2.49 -18.48 -24.03
CA GLN A 32 1.66 -19.38 -23.22
C GLN A 32 0.37 -18.68 -22.77
N THR A 33 -0.75 -19.41 -22.77
CA THR A 33 -2.02 -18.92 -22.21
C THR A 33 -1.97 -18.94 -20.69
N ILE A 34 -2.06 -17.76 -20.05
CA ILE A 34 -1.99 -17.61 -18.59
C ILE A 34 -3.28 -16.98 -18.05
N TYR A 35 -3.91 -17.66 -17.09
CA TYR A 35 -5.05 -17.14 -16.33
C TYR A 35 -4.59 -16.69 -14.94
N ARG A 36 -4.70 -15.39 -14.66
CA ARG A 36 -4.15 -14.78 -13.43
C ARG A 36 -5.23 -14.61 -12.37
N PHE A 37 -5.23 -15.49 -11.38
CA PHE A 37 -6.16 -15.42 -10.23
C PHE A 37 -5.50 -14.94 -8.92
N GLY A 38 -4.19 -14.67 -8.93
CA GLY A 38 -3.40 -14.35 -7.74
C GLY A 38 -3.16 -12.86 -7.46
N LEU A 39 -3.66 -11.96 -8.32
CA LEU A 39 -3.41 -10.52 -8.21
C LEU A 39 -4.66 -9.78 -7.74
N GLY A 40 -4.51 -8.97 -6.69
CA GLY A 40 -5.58 -8.13 -6.14
C GLY A 40 -5.76 -6.78 -6.84
N GLN A 41 -5.22 -6.60 -8.06
CA GLN A 41 -5.41 -5.36 -8.82
C GLN A 41 -6.80 -5.38 -9.50
N SER A 42 -7.53 -4.27 -9.41
CA SER A 42 -8.79 -4.11 -10.12
C SER A 42 -8.58 -4.29 -11.63
N PRO A 43 -9.41 -5.09 -12.32
CA PRO A 43 -9.36 -5.21 -13.77
C PRO A 43 -10.03 -4.03 -14.48
N PHE A 44 -10.77 -3.19 -13.75
CA PHE A 44 -11.50 -2.06 -14.32
C PHE A 44 -10.57 -0.88 -14.59
N PRO A 45 -10.75 -0.17 -15.72
CA PRO A 45 -10.00 1.06 -15.98
C PRO A 45 -10.36 2.13 -14.94
N VAL A 46 -9.44 3.07 -14.75
CA VAL A 46 -9.71 4.25 -13.90
C VAL A 46 -10.86 5.05 -14.53
N PRO A 47 -11.89 5.45 -13.75
CA PRO A 47 -13.00 6.26 -14.24
C PRO A 47 -12.53 7.54 -14.94
N TYR A 48 -13.18 7.90 -16.06
CA TYR A 48 -12.78 9.04 -16.90
C TYR A 48 -12.79 10.38 -16.15
N SER A 49 -13.71 10.56 -15.20
CA SER A 49 -13.77 11.75 -14.34
C SER A 49 -12.50 11.94 -13.53
N ILE A 50 -11.92 10.85 -13.01
CA ILE A 50 -10.67 10.89 -12.24
C ILE A 50 -9.49 11.20 -13.16
N VAL A 51 -9.44 10.56 -14.34
CA VAL A 51 -8.40 10.82 -15.35
C VAL A 51 -8.41 12.29 -15.76
N SER A 52 -9.58 12.85 -16.04
CA SER A 52 -9.75 14.25 -16.45
C SER A 52 -9.31 15.20 -15.34
N ALA A 53 -9.75 14.96 -14.10
CA ALA A 53 -9.35 15.78 -12.95
C ALA A 53 -7.83 15.78 -12.72
N LEU A 54 -7.15 14.65 -12.89
CA LEU A 54 -5.69 14.54 -12.81
C LEU A 54 -4.99 15.31 -13.94
N GLN A 55 -5.50 15.21 -15.17
CA GLN A 55 -4.96 15.94 -16.32
C GLN A 55 -5.08 17.46 -16.13
N GLU A 56 -6.25 17.93 -15.71
CA GLU A 56 -6.52 19.35 -15.47
C GLU A 56 -5.67 19.93 -14.34
N ASN A 57 -5.33 19.13 -13.33
CA ASN A 57 -4.55 19.57 -12.17
C ASN A 57 -3.05 19.26 -12.26
N ALA A 58 -2.56 18.73 -13.39
CA ALA A 58 -1.16 18.33 -13.56
C ALA A 58 -0.14 19.47 -13.38
N TYR A 59 -0.58 20.73 -13.52
CA TYR A 59 0.25 21.92 -13.28
C TYR A 59 0.56 22.16 -11.79
N ARG A 60 -0.20 21.55 -10.86
CA ARG A 60 -0.03 21.72 -9.41
C ARG A 60 1.10 20.82 -8.91
N LYS A 61 2.32 21.35 -8.95
CA LYS A 61 3.57 20.63 -8.64
C LYS A 61 4.24 21.01 -7.32
N ASP A 62 3.72 22.03 -6.65
CA ASP A 62 4.38 22.60 -5.47
C ASP A 62 4.15 21.72 -4.24
N TYR A 63 4.98 21.90 -3.21
CA TYR A 63 4.86 21.14 -1.98
C TYR A 63 3.49 21.30 -1.33
N LEU A 64 2.96 20.18 -0.85
CA LEU A 64 1.73 20.11 -0.08
C LEU A 64 2.04 20.09 1.42
N PRO A 65 1.06 20.43 2.28
CA PRO A 65 1.15 20.13 3.71
C PRO A 65 1.46 18.65 3.93
N VAL A 66 2.21 18.35 4.99
CA VAL A 66 2.65 16.98 5.33
C VAL A 66 1.45 16.07 5.53
N GLU A 67 0.36 16.61 6.08
CA GLU A 67 -0.89 15.90 6.34
C GLU A 67 -1.70 15.62 5.07
N GLY A 68 -1.39 16.34 3.98
CA GLY A 68 -2.16 16.40 2.75
C GLY A 68 -3.07 17.63 2.66
N LEU A 69 -3.62 17.84 1.46
CA LEU A 69 -4.57 18.92 1.16
C LEU A 69 -5.73 18.93 2.16
N TYR A 70 -6.07 20.10 2.68
CA TYR A 70 -7.12 20.24 3.69
C TYR A 70 -8.47 19.78 3.13
N GLU A 71 -8.79 20.17 1.91
CA GLU A 71 -10.04 19.84 1.22
C GLU A 71 -10.18 18.33 1.01
N LEU A 72 -9.07 17.65 0.73
CA LEU A 72 -9.05 16.18 0.61
C LEU A 72 -9.26 15.51 1.97
N ARG A 73 -8.63 16.01 3.03
CA ARG A 73 -8.81 15.49 4.39
C ARG A 73 -10.24 15.68 4.89
N GLU A 74 -10.86 16.81 4.57
CA GLU A 74 -12.27 17.08 4.89
C GLU A 74 -13.21 16.15 4.12
N ALA A 75 -12.98 15.94 2.82
CA ALA A 75 -13.77 15.00 2.02
C ALA A 75 -13.67 13.55 2.53
N VAL A 76 -12.49 13.11 2.96
CA VAL A 76 -12.28 11.77 3.56
C VAL A 76 -13.00 11.66 4.91
N ALA A 77 -12.92 12.70 5.76
CA ALA A 77 -13.64 12.75 7.03
C ALA A 77 -15.16 12.63 6.85
N GLU A 78 -15.73 13.41 5.92
CA GLU A 78 -17.17 13.36 5.65
C GLU A 78 -17.59 11.99 5.07
N TYR A 79 -16.79 11.42 4.16
CA TYR A 79 -17.05 10.08 3.62
C TYR A 79 -17.16 9.02 4.72
N HIS A 80 -16.25 9.00 5.69
CA HIS A 80 -16.28 8.03 6.79
C HIS A 80 -17.40 8.32 7.79
N LYS A 81 -17.79 9.58 7.97
CA LYS A 81 -18.97 9.96 8.77
C LYS A 81 -20.27 9.47 8.14
N GLU A 82 -20.43 9.64 6.83
CA GLU A 82 -21.62 9.22 6.10
C GLU A 82 -21.70 7.69 5.95
N THR A 83 -20.58 7.07 5.57
CA THR A 83 -20.53 5.65 5.19
C THR A 83 -20.34 4.74 6.39
N ASP A 84 -19.38 5.07 7.26
CA ASP A 84 -18.95 4.20 8.36
C ASP A 84 -19.49 4.66 9.73
N LYS A 85 -20.19 5.80 9.78
CA LYS A 85 -20.72 6.44 11.00
C LYS A 85 -19.63 6.79 12.02
N ILE A 86 -18.43 7.13 11.52
CA ILE A 86 -17.30 7.53 12.35
C ILE A 86 -17.12 9.06 12.27
N ASP A 87 -17.30 9.74 13.40
CA ASP A 87 -17.16 11.19 13.47
C ASP A 87 -15.68 11.58 13.69
N ILE A 88 -14.97 11.88 12.60
CA ILE A 88 -13.56 12.29 12.60
C ILE A 88 -13.46 13.68 11.99
N ALA A 89 -12.75 14.60 12.65
CA ALA A 89 -12.43 15.90 12.07
C ALA A 89 -11.26 15.79 11.07
N ALA A 90 -11.18 16.68 10.08
CA ALA A 90 -10.08 16.72 9.09
C ALA A 90 -8.66 16.74 9.70
N LYS A 91 -8.50 17.24 10.93
CA LYS A 91 -7.24 17.20 11.69
C LYS A 91 -6.79 15.79 12.13
N GLY A 92 -7.71 14.83 12.10
CA GLY A 92 -7.46 13.41 12.40
C GLY A 92 -7.25 12.54 11.16
N VAL A 93 -7.13 13.15 9.97
CA VAL A 93 -6.93 12.46 8.70
C VAL A 93 -5.53 12.75 8.15
N LEU A 94 -4.84 11.72 7.67
CA LEU A 94 -3.52 11.80 7.04
C LEU A 94 -3.59 11.20 5.63
N ILE A 95 -3.12 11.93 4.62
CA ILE A 95 -3.04 11.47 3.23
C ILE A 95 -1.62 11.04 2.91
N SER A 96 -1.47 9.90 2.24
CA SER A 96 -0.17 9.28 1.93
C SER A 96 -0.26 8.51 0.60
N PRO A 97 0.86 8.25 -0.09
CA PRO A 97 0.91 7.47 -1.33
C PRO A 97 0.57 5.97 -1.10
N GLY A 98 -0.70 5.71 -0.84
CA GLY A 98 -1.23 4.37 -0.60
C GLY A 98 -1.12 3.91 0.86
N SER A 99 -1.83 2.81 1.15
CA SER A 99 -1.99 2.27 2.50
C SER A 99 -0.72 1.65 3.08
N LYS A 100 0.20 1.17 2.24
CA LYS A 100 1.43 0.52 2.71
C LYS A 100 2.31 1.48 3.51
N GLU A 101 2.48 2.70 2.99
CA GLU A 101 3.29 3.73 3.64
C GLU A 101 2.65 4.20 4.95
N LEU A 102 1.32 4.36 4.98
CA LEU A 102 0.58 4.67 6.21
C LEU A 102 0.80 3.60 7.28
N ILE A 103 0.66 2.33 6.92
CA ILE A 103 0.79 1.22 7.88
C ILE A 103 2.24 1.03 8.32
N PHE A 104 3.22 1.26 7.44
CA PHE A 104 4.64 1.25 7.80
C PHE A 104 4.95 2.38 8.79
N THR A 105 4.53 3.61 8.48
CA THR A 105 4.73 4.77 9.36
C THR A 105 4.05 4.57 10.71
N LEU A 106 2.83 4.02 10.73
CA LEU A 106 2.10 3.72 11.95
C LEU A 106 2.85 2.75 12.86
N GLN A 107 3.48 1.71 12.30
CA GLN A 107 4.30 0.75 13.05
C GLN A 107 5.56 1.39 13.63
N LEU A 108 6.14 2.38 12.96
CA LEU A 108 7.30 3.12 13.48
C LEU A 108 6.91 4.13 14.55
N ALA A 109 5.74 4.76 14.43
CA ALA A 109 5.27 5.80 15.33
C ALA A 109 4.72 5.25 16.65
N LEU A 110 4.14 4.04 16.63
CA LEU A 110 3.55 3.41 17.80
C LEU A 110 4.53 2.46 18.48
N THR A 111 4.64 2.58 19.80
CA THR A 111 5.41 1.63 20.63
C THR A 111 4.49 0.56 21.20
N GLY A 112 4.85 -0.71 21.07
CA GLY A 112 4.15 -1.81 21.73
C GLY A 112 4.17 -3.12 20.94
N THR A 113 3.56 -4.15 21.51
CA THR A 113 3.39 -5.44 20.84
C THR A 113 2.25 -5.34 19.83
N THR A 114 2.56 -5.52 18.55
CA THR A 114 1.55 -5.58 17.49
C THR A 114 1.05 -7.01 17.33
N LEU A 115 -0.26 -7.21 17.49
CA LEU A 115 -0.91 -8.49 17.20
C LEU A 115 -1.38 -8.50 15.74
N ILE A 116 -1.01 -9.52 14.97
CA ILE A 116 -1.38 -9.65 13.56
C ILE A 116 -2.09 -10.99 13.36
N PRO A 117 -3.40 -11.01 13.09
CA PRO A 117 -4.13 -12.26 12.86
C PRO A 117 -3.72 -12.89 11.50
N THR A 118 -3.61 -14.22 11.47
CA THR A 118 -3.36 -15.00 10.24
C THR A 118 -4.66 -15.63 9.70
N PRO A 119 -4.85 -15.71 8.36
CA PRO A 119 -3.93 -15.33 7.29
C PRO A 119 -3.82 -13.81 7.08
N LEU A 120 -2.63 -13.32 6.73
CA LEU A 120 -2.31 -11.90 6.63
C LEU A 120 -1.76 -11.51 5.25
N LEU A 121 -1.81 -10.21 4.94
CA LEU A 121 -1.23 -9.66 3.72
C LEU A 121 0.31 -9.67 3.81
N GLY A 122 0.94 -10.66 3.18
CA GLY A 122 2.38 -10.92 3.27
C GLY A 122 3.29 -9.78 2.78
N VAL A 123 2.76 -8.80 2.03
CA VAL A 123 3.54 -7.68 1.49
C VAL A 123 3.88 -6.62 2.55
N LEU A 124 3.18 -6.61 3.69
CA LEU A 124 3.24 -5.49 4.64
C LEU A 124 3.91 -5.80 5.98
N TYR A 125 3.95 -7.09 6.36
CA TYR A 125 4.37 -7.52 7.68
C TYR A 125 5.41 -8.65 7.65
N ALA A 126 5.91 -9.03 6.47
CA ALA A 126 6.96 -10.04 6.33
C ALA A 126 8.35 -9.42 6.53
N THR A 127 8.66 -9.04 7.77
CA THR A 127 10.04 -8.84 8.21
C THR A 127 10.28 -9.76 9.40
N GLY A 128 11.04 -10.83 9.18
CA GLY A 128 11.49 -11.74 10.23
C GLY A 128 10.73 -13.07 10.27
N LYS A 129 11.41 -14.12 9.83
CA LYS A 129 11.00 -15.52 9.88
C LYS A 129 11.01 -16.08 11.32
N ASN A 130 10.63 -15.31 12.34
CA ASN A 130 10.44 -15.83 13.70
C ASN A 130 8.97 -16.22 13.89
N ARG A 131 8.54 -17.20 13.10
CA ARG A 131 7.31 -17.95 13.37
C ARG A 131 7.62 -18.92 14.52
N SER A 132 7.61 -18.40 15.75
CA SER A 132 7.31 -19.24 16.91
C SER A 132 5.82 -19.56 16.85
N ALA A 133 5.47 -20.53 16.01
CA ALA A 133 4.23 -21.25 16.17
C ALA A 133 4.39 -22.05 17.47
N GLY A 134 3.79 -21.56 18.54
CA GLY A 134 3.59 -22.36 19.74
C GLY A 134 2.93 -23.66 19.34
N LYS A 135 3.60 -24.77 19.64
CA LYS A 135 2.95 -26.06 19.82
C LYS A 135 2.13 -26.01 21.10
#